data_AF-A0A6V7I2V2-F1
#
_entry.id   AF-A0A6V7I2V2-F1
#
_cell.length_a   1.000
_cell.length_b   1.000
_cell.length_c   1.000
_cell.angle_alpha   90.00
_cell.angle_beta   90.00
_cell.angle_gamma   90.00
#
_symmetry.space_group_name_H-M   'P 1'
#
loop_
_entity.id
_entity.type
_entity.pdbx_description
1 polymer ?
#
loop_
_entity_poly.entity_id
_entity_poly.type
_entity_poly.pdbx_seq_one_letter_code
_entity_poly.pdbx_strand_id
1 'polypeptide(L)' 'GKVKCSDLRTKDKKELLKQLEELKTELTNLRVAKVTGGAASKLSK' A
#
# COMPACT_ATOMS: atom_id res chain seq x y z
N GLY A 1 6.87 -2.75 -4.11
CA GLY A 1 8.14 -3.06 -3.42
C GLY A 1 7.85 -3.82 -2.16
N LYS A 2 8.40 -5.03 -1.99
CA LYS A 2 8.03 -5.91 -0.87
C LYS A 2 8.62 -5.37 0.43
N VAL A 3 7.75 -4.90 1.34
CA VAL A 3 8.14 -4.52 2.70
C VAL A 3 8.69 -5.77 3.40
N LYS A 4 9.93 -5.72 3.88
CA LYS A 4 10.51 -6.83 4.64
C LYS A 4 10.02 -6.75 6.08
N CYS A 5 9.52 -7.86 6.61
CA CYS A 5 9.05 -7.93 8.00
C CYS A 5 10.14 -7.62 9.03
N SER A 6 11.41 -7.78 8.64
CA SER A 6 12.58 -7.38 9.43
C SER A 6 12.57 -5.88 9.74
N ASP A 7 12.25 -5.05 8.75
CA ASP A 7 12.30 -3.59 8.83
C ASP A 7 11.09 -3.01 9.58
N LEU A 8 10.02 -3.80 9.75
CA LEU A 8 8.84 -3.44 10.52
C LEU A 8 9.06 -3.62 12.03
N ARG A 9 9.96 -4.51 12.44
CA ARG A 9 10.26 -4.74 13.87
C ARG A 9 11.12 -3.65 14.50
N THR A 10 11.91 -2.95 13.69
CA THR A 10 12.79 -1.86 14.13
C THR A 10 12.14 -0.48 14.10
N LYS A 11 10.89 -0.38 13.61
CA LYS A 11 10.17 0.89 13.45
C LYS A 11 9.24 1.17 14.63
N ASP A 12 9.04 2.45 14.90
CA ASP A 12 8.16 2.92 15.95
C ASP A 12 6.67 2.71 15.62
N LYS A 13 5.86 2.54 16.67
CA LYS A 13 4.41 2.31 16.55
C LYS A 13 3.69 3.39 15.72
N LYS A 14 4.15 4.65 15.79
CA LYS A 14 3.59 5.76 15.00
C LYS A 14 3.90 5.62 13.51
N GLU A 15 5.11 5.21 13.15
CA GLU A 15 5.49 4.99 11.75
C GLU A 15 4.77 3.78 11.16
N LEU A 16 4.62 2.71 11.93
CA LEU A 16 3.88 1.52 11.51
C LEU A 16 2.41 1.84 11.21
N LEU A 17 1.76 2.65 12.06
CA LEU A 17 0.39 3.10 11.84
C LEU A 17 0.28 3.99 10.60
N LYS A 18 1.24 4.88 10.37
CA LYS A 18 1.27 5.74 9.17
C LYS A 18 1.43 4.91 7.89
N GLN A 19 2.35 3.95 7.88
CA GLN A 19 2.52 3.03 6.74
C GLN A 19 1.27 2.20 6.49
N LEU A 20 0.57 1.79 7.54
CA LEU A 20 -0.67 1.01 7.43
C LEU A 20 -1.77 1.84 6.75
N GLU A 21 -1.95 3.09 7.15
CA GLU A 21 -2.95 3.98 6.54
C GLU A 21 -2.59 4.32 5.08
N GLU A 22 -1.33 4.62 4.77
CA GLU A 22 -0.88 4.83 3.39
C GLU A 22 -1.16 3.61 2.49
N LEU A 23 -0.86 2.39 2.98
CA LEU A 23 -1.11 1.15 2.24
C LEU A 23 -2.62 0.89 2.02
N LYS A 24 -3.47 1.20 3.01
CA LYS A 24 -4.93 1.08 2.86
C LYS A 24 -5.47 2.05 1.81
N THR A 25 -4.99 3.30 1.84
CA THR A 25 -5.39 4.32 0.85
C THR A 25 -4.96 3.90 -0.55
N GLU A 26 -3.73 3.43 -0.71
CA GLU A 26 -3.21 2.95 -2.00
C GLU A 26 -4.01 1.76 -2.54
N LEU A 27 -4.34 0.80 -1.68
CA LEU A 27 -5.19 -0.34 -2.03
C LEU A 27 -6.61 0.07 -2.44
N THR A 28 -7.19 1.05 -1.75
CA THR A 28 -8.51 1.60 -2.10
C THR A 28 -8.46 2.29 -3.47
N ASN A 29 -7.43 3.08 -3.72
CA ASN A 29 -7.21 3.73 -5.02
C ASN A 29 -7.01 2.71 -6.15
N LEU A 30 -6.29 1.61 -5.89
CA LEU A 30 -6.13 0.51 -6.84
C LEU A 30 -7.45 -0.22 -7.11
N ARG A 31 -8.28 -0.42 -6.10
CA ARG A 31 -9.63 -1.00 -6.27
C ARG A 31 -10.54 -0.10 -7.09
N VAL A 32 -10.52 1.22 -6.86
CA VAL A 32 -11.26 2.18 -7.68
C VAL A 32 -10.74 2.14 -9.12
N ALA A 33 -9.41 2.21 -9.31
CA ALA A 33 -8.80 2.10 -10.63
C ALA A 33 -9.12 0.77 -11.34
N LYS A 34 -9.29 -0.33 -10.59
CA LYS A 34 -9.73 -1.62 -11.13
C LYS A 34 -11.17 -1.55 -11.62
N VAL A 35 -12.07 -0.97 -10.83
CA VAL A 35 -13.51 -0.88 -11.14
C VAL A 35 -13.78 0.12 -12.28
N THR A 36 -13.02 1.20 -12.37
CA THR A 36 -13.16 2.20 -13.43
C THR A 36 -12.44 1.84 -14.74
N GLY A 37 -11.88 0.62 -14.85
CA GLY A 37 -11.20 0.16 -16.07
C GLY A 37 -9.86 0.86 -16.35
N GLY A 38 -9.15 1.28 -15.31
CA GLY A 38 -7.85 1.95 -15.41
C GLY A 38 -6.74 1.05 -16.00
N ALA A 39 -5.73 1.70 -16.60
CA ALA A 39 -4.62 1.04 -17.29
C ALA A 39 -3.96 -0.08 -16.47
N ALA A 40 -3.76 -1.26 -17.08
CA ALA A 40 -3.22 -2.47 -16.45
C ALA A 40 -1.85 -2.26 -15.75
N SER A 41 -1.05 -1.31 -16.23
CA SER A 41 0.24 -0.93 -15.64
C SER A 41 0.13 -0.24 -14.28
N LYS A 42 -1.03 0.34 -13.95
CA LYS A 42 -1.33 0.88 -12.60
C LYS A 42 -1.84 -0.19 -11.64
N LEU A 43 -2.37 -1.31 -12.15
CA LEU A 43 -2.92 -2.42 -11.36
C LEU A 43 -1.88 -3.47 -10.96
N SER A 44 -0.68 -3.44 -11.55
CA SER A 44 0.35 -4.46 -11.37
C SER A 44 1.48 -4.07 -10.40
N LYS A 45 1.29 -3.04 -9.56
CA LYS A 45 2.30 -2.56 -8.60
C LYS A 45 2.10 -3.12 -7.20
#